data_AF-A0A1F9RVE1-F1
#
_entry.id   AF-A0A1F9RVE1-F1
#
_cell.length_a   1.000
_cell.length_b   1.000
_cell.length_c   1.000
_cell.angle_alpha   90.00
_cell.angle_beta   90.00
_cell.angle_gamma   90.00
#
_symmetry.space_group_name_H-M   'P 1'
#
loop_
_entity.id
_entity.type
_entity.pdbx_description
1 polymer ?
#
loop_
_entity_poly.entity_id
_entity_poly.type
_entity_poly.pdbx_seq_one_letter_code
_entity_poly.pdbx_strand_id
1 'polypeptide(L)'
;MRAARWWPASATLVYLCLAAFTWMFSQEGLQAAPRLQPKSMDESFAPMRLRGSRPGGGREGGGPKVPFSRIVPDEDGYSLSFGFKNFNGDVLTLQAALPAGAVAESVREFGFSGEQFEALDKWYKKAQQTAVAEANERFVSGQVTAKSKPELASKMAFIREHNDGVQKQLDAQLAQLSEDYRRKRIEVYTKGGFRFQAPGKNVVEADIPAMVRRNWKRVRGVAQGFAGLAEEQGYESEDLVGAVTAMVQTSMRYEVPADREGNRVMGGVLPPPKSLSMGQGDCDTKTAVIASILMNWPNLKMVGLAIPGHYLMAVHRIPRNGDVFIEYEGIPYVMIESAGPAWLPPGEVGETTSDYLGAGNNFRIQPLTL
;
A
#
# COMPACT_ATOMS: atom_id res chain seq x y z
N MET A 1 31.62 -37.28 -49.32
CA MET A 1 32.43 -37.83 -48.20
C MET A 1 31.53 -37.96 -46.97
N ARG A 2 31.29 -39.18 -46.46
CA ARG A 2 30.59 -39.39 -45.18
C ARG A 2 31.61 -39.31 -44.06
N ALA A 3 31.56 -38.24 -43.27
CA ALA A 3 32.31 -38.15 -42.02
C ALA A 3 31.30 -38.36 -40.88
N ALA A 4 31.33 -39.54 -40.28
CA ALA A 4 30.64 -39.80 -39.01
C ALA A 4 31.49 -39.17 -37.90
N ARG A 5 30.95 -38.16 -37.22
CA ARG A 5 31.43 -37.71 -35.92
C ARG A 5 30.22 -37.48 -35.03
N TRP A 6 30.20 -38.22 -33.93
CA TRP A 6 29.23 -38.15 -32.85
C TRP A 6 29.17 -36.73 -32.26
N TRP A 7 27.95 -36.22 -32.10
CA TRP A 7 27.65 -35.10 -31.20
C TRP A 7 27.83 -35.53 -29.74
N PRO A 8 28.16 -34.57 -28.86
CA PRO A 8 27.48 -34.48 -27.59
C PRO A 8 26.55 -33.25 -27.60
N ALA A 9 25.30 -33.53 -27.24
CA ALA A 9 24.31 -32.67 -26.59
C ALA A 9 24.57 -31.15 -26.53
N SER A 10 23.75 -30.37 -27.24
CA SER A 10 23.44 -28.98 -26.85
C SER A 10 22.28 -28.40 -27.68
N ALA A 11 21.05 -28.62 -27.22
CA ALA A 11 19.90 -27.75 -27.50
C ALA A 11 18.81 -27.94 -26.42
N THR A 12 18.73 -29.13 -25.82
CA THR A 12 17.75 -29.43 -24.77
C THR A 12 18.16 -28.97 -23.36
N LEU A 13 19.41 -28.52 -23.15
CA LEU A 13 19.94 -28.16 -21.83
C LEU A 13 19.86 -26.65 -21.49
N VAL A 14 19.49 -25.79 -22.44
CA VAL A 14 19.26 -24.35 -22.15
C VAL A 14 17.85 -24.10 -21.60
N TYR A 15 16.92 -25.04 -21.77
CA TYR A 15 15.54 -24.90 -21.28
C TYR A 15 15.31 -25.28 -19.81
N LEU A 16 16.31 -25.85 -19.14
CA LEU A 16 16.24 -26.09 -17.69
C LEU A 16 16.74 -24.89 -16.85
N CYS A 17 17.53 -23.99 -17.42
CA CYS A 17 18.02 -22.82 -16.69
C CYS A 17 17.01 -21.65 -16.63
N LEU A 18 16.04 -21.57 -17.55
CA LEU A 18 14.94 -20.59 -17.47
C LEU A 18 13.75 -21.09 -16.65
N ALA A 19 13.57 -22.40 -16.49
CA ALA A 19 12.64 -22.97 -15.51
C ALA A 19 13.21 -22.95 -14.08
N ALA A 20 14.53 -23.02 -13.91
CA ALA A 20 15.17 -22.88 -12.59
C ALA A 20 15.06 -21.45 -12.00
N PHE A 21 14.85 -20.41 -12.83
CA PHE A 21 14.63 -19.04 -12.32
C PHE A 21 13.19 -18.77 -11.85
N THR A 22 12.26 -19.69 -12.08
CA THR A 22 10.91 -19.67 -11.48
C THR A 22 10.74 -20.72 -10.37
N TRP A 23 11.80 -21.48 -10.07
CA TRP A 23 11.84 -22.50 -9.02
C TRP A 23 13.07 -22.34 -8.09
N MET A 24 13.50 -21.09 -7.89
CA MET A 24 14.43 -20.67 -6.83
C MET A 24 13.74 -19.61 -5.94
N PHE A 25 12.47 -19.87 -5.63
CA PHE A 25 11.67 -19.17 -4.63
C PHE A 25 11.17 -20.21 -3.62
N SER A 26 12.09 -20.71 -2.80
CA SER A 26 11.83 -21.45 -1.55
C SER A 26 13.18 -21.91 -1.02
N GLN A 27 13.51 -21.50 0.20
CA GLN A 27 14.72 -21.89 0.97
C GLN A 27 16.02 -21.14 0.63
N GLU A 28 16.09 -19.85 0.93
CA GLU A 28 17.32 -19.22 1.45
C GLU A 28 16.96 -17.86 2.06
N GLY A 29 16.44 -17.95 3.28
CA GLY A 29 15.97 -16.82 4.09
C GLY A 29 15.43 -17.28 5.44
N LEU A 30 15.88 -18.44 5.93
CA LEU A 30 15.70 -18.90 7.31
C LEU A 30 17.08 -18.84 7.97
N GLN A 31 17.58 -17.63 8.19
CA GLN A 31 18.47 -17.44 9.33
C GLN A 31 17.57 -17.16 10.53
N ALA A 32 17.67 -18.07 11.51
CA ALA A 32 16.94 -18.03 12.75
C ALA A 32 17.15 -16.67 13.45
N ALA A 33 16.08 -15.89 13.54
CA ALA A 33 16.02 -14.81 14.53
C ALA A 33 16.16 -15.44 15.93
N PRO A 34 16.92 -14.83 16.85
CA PRO A 34 17.03 -15.33 18.21
C PRO A 34 15.65 -15.38 18.85
N ARG A 35 15.26 -16.57 19.32
CA ARG A 35 14.05 -16.78 20.12
C ARG A 35 14.16 -15.95 21.40
N LEU A 36 13.42 -14.85 21.46
CA LEU A 36 13.05 -14.24 22.73
C LEU A 36 11.79 -14.95 23.23
N GLN A 37 11.93 -15.64 24.36
CA GLN A 37 10.82 -16.21 25.10
C GLN A 37 9.95 -15.07 25.66
N PRO A 38 8.61 -15.18 25.67
CA PRO A 38 7.76 -14.20 26.30
C PRO A 38 7.98 -14.27 27.82
N LYS A 39 8.55 -13.20 28.40
CA LYS A 39 8.27 -12.90 29.80
C LYS A 39 6.86 -12.34 29.85
N SER A 40 5.98 -13.07 30.52
CA SER A 40 4.73 -12.54 31.04
C SER A 40 5.00 -11.27 31.85
N MET A 41 4.38 -10.16 31.48
CA MET A 41 4.07 -9.10 32.43
C MET A 41 2.60 -8.74 32.24
N ASP A 42 1.83 -9.24 33.20
CA ASP A 42 0.55 -8.72 33.57
C ASP A 42 0.74 -7.47 34.45
N GLU A 43 -0.30 -6.64 34.45
CA GLU A 43 -0.68 -5.62 35.43
C GLU A 43 -0.20 -4.17 35.28
N SER A 44 -1.21 -3.35 34.95
CA SER A 44 -1.58 -2.09 35.61
C SER A 44 -0.92 -0.79 35.12
N PHE A 45 -1.51 -0.20 34.07
CA PHE A 45 -1.45 1.24 33.87
C PHE A 45 -2.42 1.93 34.84
N ALA A 46 -1.87 2.56 35.88
CA ALA A 46 -2.60 3.53 36.68
C ALA A 46 -2.76 4.84 35.86
N PRO A 47 -3.96 5.45 35.82
CA PRO A 47 -4.12 6.73 35.14
C PRO A 47 -3.34 7.83 35.88
N MET A 48 -2.58 8.60 35.10
CA MET A 48 -1.88 9.79 35.56
C MET A 48 -2.89 10.77 36.18
N ARG A 49 -2.66 11.15 37.44
CA ARG A 49 -3.51 12.09 38.18
C ARG A 49 -3.48 13.46 37.51
N LEU A 50 -4.61 13.84 36.91
CA LEU A 50 -4.93 15.23 36.57
C LEU A 50 -4.88 16.09 37.84
N ARG A 51 -4.01 17.09 37.85
CA ARG A 51 -3.91 18.08 38.93
C ARG A 51 -5.11 19.02 38.83
N GLY A 52 -5.87 19.08 39.92
CA GLY A 52 -7.21 19.63 39.97
C GLY A 52 -7.33 21.13 39.68
N SER A 53 -8.41 21.46 38.97
CA SER A 53 -9.09 22.75 39.05
C SER A 53 -10.50 22.46 39.57
N ARG A 54 -10.87 23.06 40.71
CA ARG A 54 -12.19 22.90 41.35
C ARG A 54 -13.27 23.74 40.64
N PRO A 55 -14.56 23.40 40.84
CA PRO A 55 -15.58 23.52 39.81
C PRO A 55 -16.47 24.76 39.96
N GLY A 56 -16.77 25.41 38.84
CA GLY A 56 -17.98 26.22 38.68
C GLY A 56 -19.13 25.31 38.26
N GLY A 57 -20.16 25.24 39.09
CA GLY A 57 -21.33 24.40 38.85
C GLY A 57 -22.18 24.86 37.66
N GLY A 58 -22.62 23.90 36.86
CA GLY A 58 -23.55 24.12 35.75
C GLY A 58 -24.04 22.79 35.18
N ARG A 59 -25.20 22.32 35.67
CA ARG A 59 -26.14 21.33 35.11
C ARG A 59 -25.59 20.31 34.10
N GLU A 60 -25.34 19.08 34.56
CA GLU A 60 -25.18 17.89 33.72
C GLU A 60 -26.51 17.51 33.05
N GLY A 61 -26.64 17.82 31.76
CA GLY A 61 -27.47 17.05 30.84
C GLY A 61 -26.65 15.84 30.38
N GLY A 62 -27.09 14.63 30.70
CA GLY A 62 -26.37 13.37 30.44
C GLY A 62 -26.23 13.05 28.95
N GLY A 63 -25.28 13.71 28.28
CA GLY A 63 -24.81 13.30 26.96
C GLY A 63 -24.13 11.92 27.01
N PRO A 64 -24.05 11.20 25.87
CA PRO A 64 -23.33 9.95 25.79
C PRO A 64 -21.85 10.13 26.20
N LYS A 65 -21.33 9.18 27.00
CA LYS A 65 -19.89 9.17 27.36
C LYS A 65 -19.05 8.99 26.09
N VAL A 66 -18.05 9.87 25.92
CA VAL A 66 -17.06 9.79 24.83
C VAL A 66 -15.78 9.08 25.29
N PRO A 67 -15.03 8.41 24.38
CA PRO A 67 -15.33 8.25 22.97
C PRO A 67 -16.38 7.15 22.69
N PHE A 68 -17.10 7.29 21.59
CA PHE A 68 -17.98 6.22 21.07
C PHE A 68 -18.01 6.22 19.54
N SER A 69 -18.37 5.07 18.97
CA SER A 69 -18.75 4.91 17.57
C SER A 69 -20.05 4.12 17.49
N ARG A 70 -21.03 4.68 16.77
CA ARG A 70 -22.29 4.03 16.43
C ARG A 70 -22.47 4.12 14.93
N ILE A 71 -22.55 2.96 14.29
CA ILE A 71 -22.69 2.83 12.85
C ILE A 71 -23.93 1.97 12.61
N VAL A 72 -24.92 2.54 11.93
CA VAL A 72 -26.20 1.90 11.68
C VAL A 72 -26.40 1.82 10.18
N PRO A 73 -26.47 0.62 9.58
CA PRO A 73 -26.89 0.47 8.20
C PRO A 73 -28.32 1.00 7.99
N ASP A 74 -28.56 1.69 6.88
CA ASP A 74 -29.87 2.16 6.44
C ASP A 74 -30.10 1.83 4.95
N GLU A 75 -31.22 2.28 4.38
CA GLU A 75 -31.57 1.99 2.98
C GLU A 75 -30.58 2.58 1.97
N ASP A 76 -29.94 3.70 2.30
CA ASP A 76 -29.05 4.45 1.41
C ASP A 76 -27.55 4.16 1.69
N GLY A 77 -27.23 3.52 2.81
CA GLY A 77 -25.88 3.21 3.23
C GLY A 77 -25.72 3.02 4.72
N TYR A 78 -24.99 3.94 5.34
CA TYR A 78 -24.65 3.89 6.76
C TYR A 78 -24.82 5.27 7.38
N SER A 79 -25.59 5.32 8.45
CA SER A 79 -25.62 6.44 9.38
C SER A 79 -24.47 6.29 10.38
N LEU A 80 -23.57 7.27 10.39
CA LEU A 80 -22.38 7.32 11.22
C LEU A 80 -22.57 8.32 12.36
N SER A 81 -22.29 7.91 13.59
CA SER A 81 -22.23 8.78 14.75
C SER A 81 -20.98 8.49 15.59
N PHE A 82 -20.08 9.47 15.66
CA PHE A 82 -18.85 9.37 16.43
C PHE A 82 -18.80 10.45 17.50
N GLY A 83 -18.65 10.05 18.76
CA GLY A 83 -18.39 10.96 19.86
C GLY A 83 -16.93 10.92 20.26
N PHE A 84 -16.33 12.09 20.45
CA PHE A 84 -14.92 12.24 20.83
C PHE A 84 -14.70 13.54 21.58
N LYS A 85 -13.54 13.64 22.23
CA LYS A 85 -13.02 14.90 22.76
C LYS A 85 -11.89 15.37 21.84
N ASN A 86 -11.99 16.56 21.27
CA ASN A 86 -10.91 17.12 20.45
C ASN A 86 -9.76 17.64 21.35
N PHE A 87 -8.69 18.15 20.72
CA PHE A 87 -7.53 18.66 21.46
C PHE A 87 -7.72 20.04 22.11
N ASN A 88 -8.79 20.76 21.73
CA ASN A 88 -9.20 22.01 22.41
C ASN A 88 -9.99 21.75 23.69
N GLY A 89 -10.40 20.50 23.92
CA GLY A 89 -11.13 20.06 25.09
C GLY A 89 -12.64 19.93 24.88
N ASP A 90 -13.13 20.24 23.68
CA ASP A 90 -14.54 20.18 23.31
C ASP A 90 -14.99 18.72 23.17
N VAL A 91 -16.17 18.43 23.72
CA VAL A 91 -16.84 17.14 23.55
C VAL A 91 -17.76 17.24 22.35
N LEU A 92 -17.39 16.59 21.25
CA LEU A 92 -18.05 16.69 19.96
C LEU A 92 -18.79 15.39 19.61
N THR A 93 -19.86 15.52 18.84
CA THR A 93 -20.53 14.40 18.18
C THR A 93 -20.62 14.69 16.69
N LEU A 94 -19.88 13.93 15.90
CA LEU A 94 -19.99 13.95 14.44
C LEU A 94 -21.16 13.06 14.02
N GLN A 95 -22.06 13.61 13.21
CA GLN A 95 -23.07 12.85 12.48
C GLN A 95 -22.82 12.96 10.99
N ALA A 96 -22.85 11.84 10.28
CA ALA A 96 -22.63 11.80 8.84
C ALA A 96 -23.35 10.61 8.20
N ALA A 97 -23.64 10.73 6.90
CA ALA A 97 -24.09 9.62 6.08
C ALA A 97 -22.95 9.13 5.17
N LEU A 98 -22.87 7.82 4.99
CA LEU A 98 -21.93 7.18 4.08
C LEU A 98 -22.68 6.27 3.09
N PRO A 99 -22.72 6.62 1.79
CA PRO A 99 -23.50 5.87 0.81
C PRO A 99 -23.05 4.41 0.65
N ALA A 100 -24.00 3.48 0.53
CA ALA A 100 -23.71 2.06 0.29
C ALA A 100 -22.85 1.86 -0.96
N GLY A 101 -23.17 2.60 -2.04
CA GLY A 101 -22.43 2.56 -3.30
C GLY A 101 -20.95 2.95 -3.13
N ALA A 102 -20.66 3.95 -2.30
CA ALA A 102 -19.30 4.39 -2.00
C ALA A 102 -18.49 3.30 -1.28
N VAL A 103 -19.11 2.60 -0.33
CA VAL A 103 -18.49 1.45 0.36
C VAL A 103 -18.26 0.31 -0.61
N ALA A 104 -19.29 -0.11 -1.34
CA ALA A 104 -19.23 -1.23 -2.27
C ALA A 104 -18.21 -1.01 -3.40
N GLU A 105 -18.15 0.20 -3.97
CA GLU A 105 -17.13 0.59 -4.95
C GLU A 105 -15.72 0.50 -4.37
N SER A 106 -15.51 1.05 -3.17
CA SER A 106 -14.18 1.07 -2.55
C SER A 106 -13.64 -0.35 -2.29
N VAL A 107 -14.51 -1.27 -1.85
CA VAL A 107 -14.17 -2.69 -1.63
C VAL A 107 -13.91 -3.41 -2.95
N ARG A 108 -14.73 -3.15 -3.98
CA ARG A 108 -14.59 -3.80 -5.29
C ARG A 108 -13.31 -3.41 -6.02
N GLU A 109 -12.90 -2.15 -5.89
CA GLU A 109 -11.71 -1.61 -6.56
C GLU A 109 -10.41 -1.95 -5.82
N PHE A 110 -10.46 -2.07 -4.50
CA PHE A 110 -9.28 -2.34 -3.70
C PHE A 110 -8.99 -3.85 -3.62
N GLY A 111 -7.71 -4.20 -3.54
CA GLY A 111 -7.29 -5.60 -3.57
C GLY A 111 -7.09 -6.16 -4.98
N PHE A 112 -6.43 -7.31 -5.05
CA PHE A 112 -6.27 -8.10 -6.28
C PHE A 112 -6.48 -9.59 -5.97
N SER A 113 -6.75 -10.40 -6.98
CA SER A 113 -6.96 -11.85 -6.85
C SER A 113 -5.89 -12.65 -7.57
N GLY A 114 -5.70 -13.91 -7.16
CA GLY A 114 -4.81 -14.84 -7.85
C GLY A 114 -5.24 -15.08 -9.31
N GLU A 115 -6.54 -15.13 -9.57
CA GLU A 115 -7.13 -15.33 -10.91
C GLU A 115 -6.66 -14.27 -11.93
N GLN A 116 -6.48 -13.03 -11.49
CA GLN A 116 -5.96 -11.95 -12.34
C GLN A 116 -4.52 -12.23 -12.80
N PHE A 117 -3.71 -12.89 -11.96
CA PHE A 117 -2.37 -13.31 -12.33
C PHE A 117 -2.38 -14.60 -13.15
N GLU A 118 -3.26 -15.55 -12.86
CA GLU A 118 -3.34 -16.81 -13.63
C GLU A 118 -3.60 -16.56 -15.12
N ALA A 119 -4.52 -15.64 -15.45
CA ALA A 119 -4.79 -15.29 -16.84
C ALA A 119 -3.54 -14.70 -17.52
N LEU A 120 -2.80 -13.87 -16.78
CA LEU A 120 -1.58 -13.24 -17.27
C LEU A 120 -0.44 -14.24 -17.44
N ASP A 121 -0.30 -15.18 -16.51
CA ASP A 121 0.70 -16.25 -16.54
C ASP A 121 0.45 -17.20 -17.72
N LYS A 122 -0.82 -17.58 -17.95
CA LYS A 122 -1.23 -18.39 -19.10
C LYS A 122 -0.91 -17.68 -20.42
N TRP A 123 -1.21 -16.38 -20.51
CA TRP A 123 -0.87 -15.57 -21.68
C TRP A 123 0.63 -15.56 -21.93
N TYR A 124 1.44 -15.27 -20.90
CA TYR A 124 2.89 -15.17 -21.02
C TYR A 124 3.52 -16.48 -21.47
N LYS A 125 3.13 -17.59 -20.82
CA LYS A 125 3.60 -18.93 -21.20
C LYS A 125 3.26 -19.26 -22.65
N LYS A 126 2.03 -18.97 -23.10
CA LYS A 126 1.62 -19.20 -24.49
C LYS A 126 2.45 -18.34 -25.46
N ALA A 127 2.66 -17.06 -25.15
CA ALA A 127 3.44 -16.15 -25.98
C ALA A 127 4.91 -16.61 -26.13
N GLN A 128 5.53 -17.08 -25.04
CA GLN A 128 6.87 -17.67 -25.09
C GLN A 128 6.89 -18.94 -25.97
N GLN A 129 5.93 -19.84 -25.80
CA GLN A 129 5.84 -21.06 -26.61
C GLN A 129 5.68 -20.75 -28.10
N THR A 130 4.85 -19.77 -28.46
CA THR A 130 4.70 -19.29 -29.84
C THR A 130 6.02 -18.74 -30.38
N ALA A 131 6.69 -17.84 -29.66
CA ALA A 131 7.95 -17.26 -30.11
C ALA A 131 9.03 -18.33 -30.39
N VAL A 132 9.08 -19.35 -29.53
CA VAL A 132 10.03 -20.47 -29.66
C VAL A 132 9.67 -21.38 -30.83
N ALA A 133 8.38 -21.67 -31.03
CA ALA A 133 7.92 -22.43 -32.18
C ALA A 133 8.27 -21.71 -33.50
N GLU A 134 8.00 -20.40 -33.59
CA GLU A 134 8.34 -19.56 -34.75
C GLU A 134 9.85 -19.51 -35.00
N ALA A 135 10.67 -19.42 -33.95
CA ALA A 135 12.12 -19.47 -34.08
C ALA A 135 12.62 -20.84 -34.55
N ASN A 136 12.04 -21.93 -34.04
CA ASN A 136 12.39 -23.29 -34.45
C ASN A 136 12.06 -23.56 -35.92
N GLU A 137 10.96 -23.02 -36.46
CA GLU A 137 10.62 -23.12 -37.89
C GLU A 137 11.66 -22.44 -38.79
N ARG A 138 12.32 -21.39 -38.29
CA ARG A 138 13.36 -20.64 -39.00
C ARG A 138 14.76 -21.20 -38.79
N PHE A 139 14.94 -22.06 -37.80
CA PHE A 139 16.24 -22.62 -37.43
C PHE A 139 16.65 -23.71 -38.42
N VAL A 140 17.85 -23.59 -38.99
CA VAL A 140 18.37 -24.58 -39.93
C VAL A 140 19.05 -25.70 -39.16
N SER A 141 18.51 -26.92 -39.26
CA SER A 141 19.07 -28.13 -38.67
C SER A 141 19.01 -29.31 -39.64
N GLY A 142 19.83 -30.35 -39.42
CA GLY A 142 19.86 -31.56 -40.25
C GLY A 142 21.23 -31.89 -40.85
N GLN A 143 21.27 -32.88 -41.75
CA GLN A 143 22.50 -33.31 -42.41
C GLN A 143 22.87 -32.37 -43.56
N VAL A 144 24.12 -31.90 -43.59
CA VAL A 144 24.64 -31.04 -44.66
C VAL A 144 25.50 -31.86 -45.62
N THR A 145 25.12 -31.88 -46.90
CA THR A 145 25.91 -32.51 -47.97
C THR A 145 26.67 -31.46 -48.80
N ALA A 146 27.92 -31.77 -49.14
CA ALA A 146 28.78 -30.91 -49.96
C ALA A 146 29.69 -31.76 -50.88
N LYS A 147 30.05 -31.20 -52.04
CA LYS A 147 30.90 -31.84 -53.06
C LYS A 147 32.39 -31.70 -52.73
N SER A 148 32.76 -30.71 -51.92
CA SER A 148 34.14 -30.44 -51.51
C SER A 148 34.22 -29.94 -50.06
N LYS A 149 35.43 -29.96 -49.48
CA LYS A 149 35.68 -29.39 -48.14
C LYS A 149 35.43 -27.87 -48.09
N PRO A 150 35.86 -27.05 -49.08
CA PRO A 150 35.56 -25.62 -49.09
C PRO A 150 34.05 -25.32 -49.14
N GLU A 151 33.30 -26.07 -49.96
CA GLU A 151 31.84 -25.92 -50.02
C GLU A 151 31.17 -26.27 -48.69
N LEU A 152 31.62 -27.35 -48.03
CA LEU A 152 31.11 -27.70 -46.69
C LEU A 152 31.38 -26.59 -45.69
N ALA A 153 32.58 -26.02 -45.67
CA ALA A 153 32.94 -24.93 -44.77
C ALA A 153 32.06 -23.69 -44.98
N SER A 154 31.82 -23.31 -46.25
CA SER A 154 30.94 -22.19 -46.60
C SER A 154 29.49 -22.44 -46.16
N LYS A 155 28.92 -23.63 -46.42
CA LYS A 155 27.57 -23.98 -45.97
C LYS A 155 27.42 -23.97 -44.46
N MET A 156 28.41 -24.51 -43.75
CA MET A 156 28.41 -24.51 -42.28
C MET A 156 28.54 -23.11 -41.70
N ALA A 157 29.34 -22.23 -42.31
CA ALA A 157 29.45 -20.83 -41.90
C ALA A 157 28.11 -20.10 -42.06
N PHE A 158 27.44 -20.26 -43.22
CA PHE A 158 26.11 -19.71 -43.45
C PHE A 158 25.09 -20.21 -42.43
N ILE A 159 25.04 -21.52 -42.16
CA ILE A 159 24.09 -22.09 -41.18
C ILE A 159 24.32 -21.51 -39.78
N ARG A 160 25.59 -21.37 -39.36
CA ARG A 160 25.92 -20.75 -38.07
C ARG A 160 25.45 -19.32 -38.01
N GLU A 161 25.83 -18.50 -38.99
CA GLU A 161 25.45 -17.08 -39.03
C GLU A 161 23.92 -16.88 -39.05
N HIS A 162 23.21 -17.68 -39.85
CA HIS A 162 21.74 -17.66 -39.89
C HIS A 162 21.12 -18.06 -38.55
N ASN A 163 21.57 -19.17 -37.96
CA ASN A 163 21.04 -19.66 -36.68
C ASN A 163 21.37 -18.71 -35.52
N ASP A 164 22.56 -18.11 -35.50
CA ASP A 164 22.94 -17.09 -34.53
C ASP A 164 22.03 -15.86 -34.65
N GLY A 165 21.69 -15.46 -35.88
CA GLY A 165 20.71 -14.41 -36.15
C GLY A 165 19.30 -14.74 -35.65
N VAL A 166 18.82 -15.97 -35.89
CA VAL A 166 17.53 -16.45 -35.37
C VAL A 166 17.53 -16.47 -33.85
N GLN A 167 18.58 -16.99 -33.22
CA GLN A 167 18.71 -17.04 -31.77
C GLN A 167 18.69 -15.63 -31.17
N LYS A 168 19.46 -14.69 -31.72
CA LYS A 168 19.49 -13.30 -31.26
C LYS A 168 18.11 -12.63 -31.34
N GLN A 169 17.33 -12.93 -32.39
CA GLN A 169 15.97 -12.42 -32.53
C GLN A 169 15.02 -13.03 -31.50
N LEU A 170 15.12 -14.35 -31.27
CA LEU A 170 14.34 -15.03 -30.23
C LEU A 170 14.65 -14.45 -28.84
N ASP A 171 15.93 -14.27 -28.51
CA ASP A 171 16.36 -13.70 -27.23
C ASP A 171 15.80 -12.29 -27.02
N ALA A 172 15.84 -11.44 -28.06
CA ALA A 172 15.26 -10.10 -28.02
C ALA A 172 13.74 -10.14 -27.84
N GLN A 173 13.04 -11.05 -28.53
CA GLN A 173 11.59 -11.23 -28.41
C GLN A 173 11.19 -11.72 -27.01
N LEU A 174 11.93 -12.68 -26.44
CA LEU A 174 11.68 -13.19 -25.09
C LEU A 174 11.95 -12.12 -24.03
N ALA A 175 13.00 -11.31 -24.20
CA ALA A 175 13.28 -10.17 -23.32
C ALA A 175 12.13 -9.15 -23.38
N GLN A 176 11.63 -8.81 -24.57
CA GLN A 176 10.48 -7.92 -24.73
C GLN A 176 9.21 -8.48 -24.08
N LEU A 177 8.93 -9.77 -24.26
CA LEU A 177 7.81 -10.46 -23.63
C LEU A 177 7.90 -10.42 -22.10
N SER A 178 9.11 -10.58 -21.55
CA SER A 178 9.36 -10.47 -20.11
C SER A 178 9.04 -9.07 -19.57
N GLU A 179 9.47 -8.02 -20.28
CA GLU A 179 9.15 -6.64 -19.90
C GLU A 179 7.65 -6.33 -20.01
N ASP A 180 6.98 -6.85 -21.04
CA ASP A 180 5.53 -6.71 -21.20
C ASP A 180 4.76 -7.43 -20.09
N TYR A 181 5.20 -8.64 -19.72
CA TYR A 181 4.63 -9.39 -18.61
C TYR A 181 4.82 -8.64 -17.28
N ARG A 182 6.03 -8.14 -17.01
CA ARG A 182 6.33 -7.32 -15.83
C ARG A 182 5.44 -6.08 -15.77
N ARG A 183 5.30 -5.35 -16.88
CA ARG A 183 4.43 -4.17 -16.99
C ARG A 183 2.97 -4.52 -16.68
N LYS A 184 2.44 -5.60 -17.26
CA LYS A 184 1.07 -6.06 -17.01
C LYS A 184 0.85 -6.51 -15.55
N ARG A 185 1.84 -7.14 -14.91
CA ARG A 185 1.76 -7.48 -13.48
C ARG A 185 1.71 -6.23 -12.61
N ILE A 186 2.57 -5.24 -12.89
CA ILE A 186 2.55 -3.96 -12.19
C ILE A 186 1.17 -3.31 -12.35
N GLU A 187 0.58 -3.34 -13.54
CA GLU A 187 -0.76 -2.81 -13.78
C GLU A 187 -1.83 -3.48 -12.92
N VAL A 188 -1.78 -4.80 -12.74
CA VAL A 188 -2.71 -5.53 -11.84
C VAL A 188 -2.57 -5.01 -10.40
N TYR A 189 -1.34 -4.90 -9.87
CA TYR A 189 -1.11 -4.35 -8.54
C TYR A 189 -1.59 -2.90 -8.41
N THR A 190 -1.21 -2.03 -9.34
CA THR A 190 -1.60 -0.62 -9.34
C THR A 190 -3.10 -0.43 -9.42
N LYS A 191 -3.80 -1.19 -10.27
CA LYS A 191 -5.27 -1.17 -10.30
C LYS A 191 -5.87 -1.60 -8.96
N GLY A 192 -5.33 -2.63 -8.33
CA GLY A 192 -5.74 -3.08 -6.98
C GLY A 192 -5.40 -2.14 -5.84
N GLY A 193 -4.70 -1.03 -6.08
CA GLY A 193 -4.32 -0.07 -5.03
C GLY A 193 -2.98 -0.38 -4.35
N PHE A 194 -2.10 -1.09 -5.06
CA PHE A 194 -0.77 -1.46 -4.58
C PHE A 194 0.33 -0.86 -5.45
N ARG A 195 1.53 -0.80 -4.88
CA ARG A 195 2.74 -0.36 -5.58
C ARG A 195 3.95 -1.15 -5.10
N PHE A 196 5.03 -1.05 -5.86
CA PHE A 196 6.33 -1.55 -5.41
C PHE A 196 7.01 -0.51 -4.53
N GLN A 197 7.69 -0.97 -3.47
CA GLN A 197 8.34 -0.08 -2.51
C GLN A 197 9.40 0.83 -3.13
N ALA A 198 10.11 0.34 -4.14
CA ALA A 198 11.08 1.08 -4.94
C ALA A 198 11.30 0.37 -6.29
N PRO A 199 11.80 1.08 -7.33
CA PRO A 199 12.23 0.44 -8.57
C PRO A 199 13.23 -0.69 -8.30
N GLY A 200 13.01 -1.86 -8.89
CA GLY A 200 13.87 -3.03 -8.74
C GLY A 200 13.70 -3.82 -7.44
N LYS A 201 12.87 -3.35 -6.48
CA LYS A 201 12.48 -4.17 -5.31
C LYS A 201 11.27 -5.04 -5.66
N ASN A 202 11.27 -6.27 -5.16
CA ASN A 202 10.17 -7.24 -5.33
C ASN A 202 9.16 -7.22 -4.17
N VAL A 203 9.10 -6.13 -3.42
CA VAL A 203 8.18 -5.96 -2.30
C VAL A 203 7.03 -5.06 -2.75
N VAL A 204 5.82 -5.60 -2.66
CA VAL A 204 4.56 -4.91 -2.96
C VAL A 204 3.93 -4.45 -1.65
N GLU A 205 3.43 -3.23 -1.62
CA GLU A 205 2.74 -2.63 -0.47
C GLU A 205 1.48 -1.90 -0.92
N ALA A 206 0.59 -1.60 0.01
CA ALA A 206 -0.55 -0.73 -0.26
C ALA A 206 -0.08 0.69 -0.66
N ASP A 207 -0.67 1.23 -1.71
CA ASP A 207 -0.43 2.60 -2.16
C ASP A 207 -1.40 3.54 -1.43
N ILE A 208 -1.06 3.90 -0.18
CA ILE A 208 -1.87 4.79 0.66
C ILE A 208 -2.18 6.12 -0.04
N PRO A 209 -1.23 6.82 -0.69
CA PRO A 209 -1.55 8.00 -1.50
C PRO A 209 -2.61 7.76 -2.58
N ALA A 210 -2.48 6.68 -3.36
CA ALA A 210 -3.49 6.36 -4.38
C ALA A 210 -4.84 6.00 -3.77
N MET A 211 -4.84 5.31 -2.62
CA MET A 211 -6.05 4.98 -1.87
C MET A 211 -6.78 6.25 -1.41
N VAL A 212 -6.07 7.23 -0.85
CA VAL A 212 -6.63 8.52 -0.46
C VAL A 212 -7.24 9.24 -1.67
N ARG A 213 -6.47 9.38 -2.77
CA ARG A 213 -6.93 10.04 -4.00
C ARG A 213 -8.19 9.39 -4.61
N ARG A 214 -8.34 8.07 -4.49
CA ARG A 214 -9.53 7.35 -4.98
C ARG A 214 -10.76 7.54 -4.10
N ASN A 215 -10.59 7.84 -2.81
CA ASN A 215 -11.67 7.76 -1.83
C ASN A 215 -12.09 9.10 -1.19
N TRP A 216 -11.34 10.19 -1.34
CA TRP A 216 -11.70 11.47 -0.69
C TRP A 216 -13.12 11.97 -1.03
N LYS A 217 -13.57 11.79 -2.27
CA LYS A 217 -14.94 12.15 -2.69
C LYS A 217 -15.99 11.21 -2.09
N ARG A 218 -15.63 9.95 -1.87
CA ARG A 218 -16.53 8.91 -1.33
C ARG A 218 -16.83 9.15 0.15
N VAL A 219 -15.98 9.89 0.86
CA VAL A 219 -16.17 10.26 2.27
C VAL A 219 -16.66 11.70 2.45
N ARG A 220 -17.15 12.35 1.38
CA ARG A 220 -17.57 13.76 1.42
C ARG A 220 -18.65 14.04 2.47
N GLY A 221 -19.59 13.13 2.71
CA GLY A 221 -20.60 13.29 3.76
C GLY A 221 -20.00 13.42 5.15
N VAL A 222 -18.89 12.72 5.41
CA VAL A 222 -18.13 12.84 6.66
C VAL A 222 -17.40 14.18 6.74
N ALA A 223 -16.78 14.61 5.64
CA ALA A 223 -16.14 15.92 5.57
C ALA A 223 -17.14 17.07 5.77
N GLN A 224 -18.36 16.95 5.24
CA GLN A 224 -19.45 17.91 5.46
C GLN A 224 -19.89 17.95 6.93
N GLY A 225 -19.95 16.81 7.61
CA GLY A 225 -20.21 16.77 9.05
C GLY A 225 -19.15 17.54 9.85
N PHE A 226 -17.87 17.41 9.48
CA PHE A 226 -16.80 18.21 10.08
C PHE A 226 -16.85 19.68 9.71
N ALA A 227 -17.28 20.03 8.49
CA ALA A 227 -17.48 21.42 8.10
C ALA A 227 -18.59 22.07 8.96
N GLY A 228 -19.68 21.34 9.24
CA GLY A 228 -20.73 21.80 10.16
C GLY A 228 -20.21 21.99 11.58
N LEU A 229 -19.47 21.01 12.13
CA LEU A 229 -18.83 21.17 13.44
C LEU A 229 -17.88 22.38 13.48
N ALA A 230 -17.12 22.60 12.41
CA ALA A 230 -16.19 23.71 12.34
C ALA A 230 -16.91 25.07 12.33
N GLU A 231 -18.02 25.18 11.59
CA GLU A 231 -18.86 26.38 11.59
C GLU A 231 -19.50 26.63 12.97
N GLU A 232 -20.05 25.59 13.60
CA GLU A 232 -20.68 25.68 14.93
C GLU A 232 -19.71 26.11 16.03
N GLN A 233 -18.47 25.62 15.98
CA GLN A 233 -17.46 25.86 17.02
C GLN A 233 -16.51 27.03 16.67
N GLY A 234 -16.62 27.60 15.46
CA GLY A 234 -15.68 28.61 14.97
C GLY A 234 -14.26 28.08 14.79
N TYR A 235 -14.11 26.83 14.35
CA TYR A 235 -12.82 26.19 14.14
C TYR A 235 -12.11 26.71 12.91
N GLU A 236 -10.82 26.97 13.09
CA GLU A 236 -9.91 27.22 11.99
C GLU A 236 -9.32 25.91 11.46
N SER A 237 -8.47 26.02 10.43
CA SER A 237 -7.90 24.84 9.76
C SER A 237 -7.15 23.90 10.73
N GLU A 238 -6.45 24.44 11.73
CA GLU A 238 -5.70 23.62 12.69
C GLU A 238 -6.63 22.87 13.66
N ASP A 239 -7.70 23.51 14.12
CA ASP A 239 -8.71 22.91 14.99
C ASP A 239 -9.47 21.80 14.26
N LEU A 240 -9.80 22.02 12.98
CA LEU A 240 -10.40 21.01 12.11
C LEU A 240 -9.50 19.79 11.96
N VAL A 241 -8.20 19.98 11.65
CA VAL A 241 -7.22 18.88 11.53
C VAL A 241 -7.13 18.12 12.85
N GLY A 242 -7.09 18.84 13.97
CA GLY A 242 -7.11 18.26 15.30
C GLY A 242 -8.38 17.46 15.59
N ALA A 243 -9.55 17.98 15.24
CA ALA A 243 -10.84 17.31 15.45
C ALA A 243 -10.96 16.01 14.63
N VAL A 244 -10.57 16.03 13.34
CA VAL A 244 -10.55 14.83 12.50
C VAL A 244 -9.60 13.78 13.08
N THR A 245 -8.40 14.21 13.48
CA THR A 245 -7.38 13.34 14.09
C THR A 245 -7.90 12.71 15.39
N ALA A 246 -8.46 13.51 16.29
CA ALA A 246 -8.98 13.04 17.58
C ALA A 246 -10.11 12.01 17.41
N MET A 247 -11.03 12.24 16.46
CA MET A 247 -12.09 11.29 16.14
C MET A 247 -11.53 9.95 15.67
N VAL A 248 -10.59 9.96 14.72
CA VAL A 248 -10.01 8.72 14.17
C VAL A 248 -9.15 7.99 15.21
N GLN A 249 -8.37 8.71 16.02
CA GLN A 249 -7.56 8.10 17.07
C GLN A 249 -8.42 7.44 18.16
N THR A 250 -9.52 8.08 18.58
CA THR A 250 -10.24 7.70 19.81
C THR A 250 -11.58 7.02 19.59
N SER A 251 -12.34 7.38 18.54
CA SER A 251 -13.66 6.81 18.27
C SER A 251 -13.60 5.58 17.35
N MET A 252 -12.57 5.45 16.51
CA MET A 252 -12.36 4.26 15.70
C MET A 252 -11.47 3.25 16.43
N ARG A 253 -11.84 1.97 16.44
CA ARG A 253 -11.04 0.90 17.04
C ARG A 253 -9.75 0.69 16.26
N TYR A 254 -8.66 0.40 16.97
CA TYR A 254 -7.46 -0.11 16.33
C TYR A 254 -7.66 -1.60 16.05
N GLU A 255 -7.57 -1.99 14.78
CA GLU A 255 -7.71 -3.38 14.37
C GLU A 255 -6.93 -3.59 13.09
N VAL A 256 -6.05 -4.60 13.08
CA VAL A 256 -5.29 -4.98 11.89
C VAL A 256 -6.24 -5.69 10.92
N PRO A 257 -6.51 -5.11 9.73
CA PRO A 257 -7.34 -5.74 8.73
C PRO A 257 -6.78 -7.10 8.30
N ALA A 258 -7.67 -8.02 7.92
CA ALA A 258 -7.23 -9.28 7.33
C ALA A 258 -6.49 -9.05 6.01
N ASP A 259 -5.42 -9.82 5.79
CA ASP A 259 -4.68 -9.79 4.52
C ASP A 259 -5.52 -10.21 3.31
N ARG A 260 -6.63 -10.93 3.55
CA ARG A 260 -7.50 -11.46 2.51
C ARG A 260 -8.98 -11.31 2.87
N GLU A 261 -9.78 -11.01 1.86
CA GLU A 261 -11.25 -11.04 1.93
C GLU A 261 -11.74 -11.91 0.75
N GLY A 262 -12.17 -13.14 1.06
CA GLY A 262 -12.46 -14.15 0.04
C GLY A 262 -11.23 -14.50 -0.80
N ASN A 263 -11.34 -14.37 -2.13
CA ASN A 263 -10.23 -14.61 -3.07
C ASN A 263 -9.35 -13.37 -3.31
N ARG A 264 -9.66 -12.23 -2.67
CA ARG A 264 -8.91 -10.98 -2.83
C ARG A 264 -7.87 -10.83 -1.74
N VAL A 265 -6.68 -10.38 -2.12
CA VAL A 265 -5.62 -9.92 -1.23
C VAL A 265 -5.82 -8.44 -0.98
N MET A 266 -5.98 -8.07 0.28
CA MET A 266 -6.17 -6.70 0.77
C MET A 266 -4.86 -6.11 1.33
N GLY A 267 -3.90 -6.96 1.71
CA GLY A 267 -2.58 -6.53 2.18
C GLY A 267 -2.62 -5.75 3.49
N GLY A 268 -3.50 -6.15 4.41
CA GLY A 268 -3.53 -5.62 5.77
C GLY A 268 -4.08 -4.19 5.90
N VAL A 269 -4.80 -3.65 4.91
CA VAL A 269 -5.36 -2.29 4.96
C VAL A 269 -6.80 -2.26 4.44
N LEU A 270 -7.63 -1.34 4.94
CA LEU A 270 -8.99 -1.10 4.44
C LEU A 270 -9.08 0.23 3.68
N PRO A 271 -9.87 0.30 2.59
CA PRO A 271 -10.17 1.57 1.98
C PRO A 271 -11.04 2.43 2.92
N PRO A 272 -10.90 3.78 2.89
CA PRO A 272 -11.55 4.68 3.86
C PRO A 272 -13.07 4.49 4.04
N PRO A 273 -13.89 4.34 2.99
CA PRO A 273 -15.33 4.10 3.18
C PRO A 273 -15.62 2.80 3.94
N LYS A 274 -14.91 1.71 3.62
CA LYS A 274 -15.04 0.44 4.33
C LYS A 274 -14.64 0.59 5.80
N SER A 275 -13.52 1.25 6.08
CA SER A 275 -13.04 1.50 7.44
C SER A 275 -14.05 2.30 8.27
N LEU A 276 -14.63 3.37 7.69
CA LEU A 276 -15.68 4.17 8.34
C LEU A 276 -16.95 3.36 8.60
N SER A 277 -17.36 2.48 7.67
CA SER A 277 -18.54 1.60 7.85
C SER A 277 -18.36 0.53 8.92
N MET A 278 -17.11 0.22 9.30
CA MET A 278 -16.77 -0.76 10.35
C MET A 278 -16.36 -0.08 11.66
N GLY A 279 -15.98 1.20 11.61
CA GLY A 279 -15.49 1.96 12.75
C GLY A 279 -14.11 1.49 13.24
N GLN A 280 -13.28 0.96 12.33
CA GLN A 280 -12.00 0.36 12.70
C GLN A 280 -10.93 0.44 11.60
N GLY A 281 -9.66 0.36 12.00
CA GLY A 281 -8.51 0.29 11.11
C GLY A 281 -7.19 0.32 11.88
N ASP A 282 -6.11 -0.07 11.22
CA ASP A 282 -4.74 0.03 11.70
C ASP A 282 -4.13 1.42 11.39
N CYS A 283 -2.81 1.57 11.56
CA CYS A 283 -2.12 2.84 11.31
C CYS A 283 -2.30 3.30 9.84
N ASP A 284 -2.10 2.40 8.89
CA ASP A 284 -2.20 2.65 7.46
C ASP A 284 -3.62 3.10 7.07
N THR A 285 -4.61 2.32 7.51
CA THR A 285 -6.03 2.58 7.27
C THR A 285 -6.47 3.90 7.89
N LYS A 286 -6.09 4.16 9.15
CA LYS A 286 -6.48 5.38 9.87
C LYS A 286 -5.85 6.62 9.25
N THR A 287 -4.60 6.56 8.82
CA THR A 287 -3.99 7.65 8.03
C THR A 287 -4.76 7.88 6.73
N ALA A 288 -5.13 6.81 6.02
CA ALA A 288 -5.92 6.93 4.80
C ALA A 288 -7.29 7.59 5.05
N VAL A 289 -7.94 7.30 6.19
CA VAL A 289 -9.21 7.93 6.59
C VAL A 289 -9.04 9.41 6.88
N ILE A 290 -8.09 9.79 7.76
CA ILE A 290 -7.81 11.19 8.09
C ILE A 290 -7.53 11.99 6.81
N ALA A 291 -6.59 11.51 5.99
CA ALA A 291 -6.20 12.19 4.77
C ALA A 291 -7.35 12.29 3.74
N SER A 292 -8.20 11.26 3.63
CA SER A 292 -9.35 11.29 2.70
C SER A 292 -10.42 12.29 3.13
N ILE A 293 -10.64 12.45 4.43
CA ILE A 293 -11.53 13.49 4.96
C ILE A 293 -10.91 14.86 4.67
N LEU A 294 -9.68 15.09 5.11
CA LEU A 294 -8.99 16.39 5.00
C LEU A 294 -8.72 16.84 3.56
N MET A 295 -8.60 15.92 2.60
CA MET A 295 -8.45 16.25 1.17
C MET A 295 -9.67 16.98 0.58
N ASN A 296 -10.79 17.08 1.30
CA ASN A 296 -11.91 17.93 0.91
C ASN A 296 -11.65 19.44 1.14
N TRP A 297 -10.56 19.83 1.82
CA TRP A 297 -10.12 21.21 1.97
C TRP A 297 -8.87 21.48 1.10
N PRO A 298 -8.98 22.26 0.01
CA PRO A 298 -7.97 22.32 -1.05
C PRO A 298 -6.63 22.93 -0.63
N ASN A 299 -6.58 23.68 0.47
CA ASN A 299 -5.36 24.34 0.94
C ASN A 299 -4.53 23.48 1.89
N LEU A 300 -5.05 22.32 2.33
CA LEU A 300 -4.32 21.41 3.21
C LEU A 300 -3.37 20.56 2.37
N LYS A 301 -2.05 20.79 2.54
CA LYS A 301 -1.03 19.90 1.98
C LYS A 301 -0.66 18.83 3.00
N MET A 302 -0.56 17.59 2.55
CA MET A 302 -0.32 16.44 3.42
C MET A 302 0.66 15.47 2.79
N VAL A 303 1.50 14.88 3.63
CA VAL A 303 2.41 13.79 3.26
C VAL A 303 2.21 12.62 4.22
N GLY A 304 2.26 11.41 3.67
CA GLY A 304 2.34 10.17 4.44
C GLY A 304 3.79 9.86 4.75
N LEU A 305 4.03 9.28 5.92
CA LEU A 305 5.36 8.96 6.43
C LEU A 305 5.38 7.47 6.75
N ALA A 306 6.21 6.71 6.04
CA ALA A 306 6.39 5.29 6.31
C ALA A 306 7.73 5.04 7.01
N ILE A 307 7.66 4.30 8.11
CA ILE A 307 8.81 3.69 8.80
C ILE A 307 8.59 2.17 8.90
N PRO A 308 9.59 1.36 9.26
CA PRO A 308 9.40 -0.07 9.41
C PRO A 308 8.28 -0.39 10.42
N GLY A 309 7.22 -1.05 9.96
CA GLY A 309 6.11 -1.50 10.79
C GLY A 309 5.14 -0.41 11.27
N HIS A 310 5.27 0.83 10.80
CA HIS A 310 4.39 1.92 11.22
C HIS A 310 4.20 2.97 10.11
N TYR A 311 3.02 3.59 10.09
CA TYR A 311 2.65 4.62 9.12
C TYR A 311 1.91 5.75 9.82
N LEU A 312 2.29 6.97 9.48
CA LEU A 312 1.70 8.18 10.01
C LEU A 312 1.65 9.24 8.89
N MET A 313 1.27 10.46 9.23
CA MET A 313 1.25 11.55 8.25
C MET A 313 1.78 12.85 8.84
N ALA A 314 1.92 13.85 7.99
CA ALA A 314 2.21 15.21 8.41
C ALA A 314 1.42 16.19 7.54
N VAL A 315 1.04 17.32 8.14
CA VAL A 315 0.29 18.40 7.49
C VAL A 315 1.14 19.65 7.40
N HIS A 316 1.07 20.34 6.27
CA HIS A 316 1.74 21.62 6.12
C HIS A 316 1.08 22.67 7.02
N ARG A 317 1.83 23.13 8.01
CA ARG A 317 1.57 24.33 8.80
C ARG A 317 2.88 24.83 9.39
N ILE A 318 2.89 26.08 9.86
CA ILE A 318 4.05 26.61 10.60
C ILE A 318 4.17 25.84 11.92
N PRO A 319 5.31 25.18 12.22
CA PRO A 319 5.49 24.50 13.49
C PRO A 319 5.45 25.48 14.66
N ARG A 320 4.75 25.10 15.72
CA ARG A 320 4.73 25.78 17.02
C ARG A 320 5.91 25.28 17.87
N ASN A 321 6.20 26.00 18.95
CA ASN A 321 7.23 25.57 19.89
C ASN A 321 6.89 24.19 20.47
N GLY A 322 7.80 23.22 20.30
CA GLY A 322 7.62 21.84 20.75
C GLY A 322 6.96 20.89 19.73
N ASP A 323 6.46 21.39 18.59
CA ASP A 323 5.91 20.51 17.56
C ASP A 323 7.02 19.62 16.97
N VAL A 324 6.72 18.33 16.84
CA VAL A 324 7.50 17.39 16.03
C VAL A 324 7.09 17.58 14.56
N PHE A 325 8.06 17.87 13.70
CA PHE A 325 7.84 18.15 12.29
C PHE A 325 8.97 17.58 11.43
N ILE A 326 8.72 17.47 10.13
CA ILE A 326 9.73 17.17 9.12
C ILE A 326 9.76 18.29 8.08
N GLU A 327 10.88 18.41 7.35
CA GLU A 327 10.95 19.24 6.15
C GLU A 327 10.86 18.36 4.90
N TYR A 328 10.01 18.76 3.96
CA TYR A 328 9.89 18.11 2.66
C TYR A 328 9.84 19.19 1.58
N GLU A 329 10.77 19.13 0.62
CA GLU A 329 10.91 20.13 -0.46
C GLU A 329 11.03 21.58 0.07
N GLY A 330 11.71 21.76 1.21
CA GLY A 330 11.92 23.06 1.85
C GLY A 330 10.68 23.63 2.56
N ILE A 331 9.63 22.82 2.74
CA ILE A 331 8.39 23.20 3.41
C ILE A 331 8.26 22.37 4.70
N PRO A 332 7.93 22.99 5.85
CA PRO A 332 7.71 22.26 7.09
C PRO A 332 6.34 21.56 7.09
N TYR A 333 6.32 20.31 7.58
CA TYR A 333 5.11 19.54 7.80
C TYR A 333 5.08 19.03 9.24
N VAL A 334 4.09 19.46 10.01
CA VAL A 334 3.88 19.01 11.39
C VAL A 334 3.32 17.59 11.40
N MET A 335 3.95 16.70 12.16
CA MET A 335 3.61 15.29 12.21
C MET A 335 2.30 15.03 12.95
N ILE A 336 1.57 14.03 12.49
CA ILE A 336 0.30 13.58 13.04
C ILE A 336 0.39 12.07 13.21
N GLU A 337 0.42 11.63 14.47
CA GLU A 337 0.22 10.22 14.79
C GLU A 337 -1.22 9.83 14.45
N SER A 338 -1.40 8.97 13.44
CA SER A 338 -2.75 8.62 12.97
C SER A 338 -3.34 7.45 13.76
N ALA A 339 -2.47 6.61 14.30
CA ALA A 339 -2.87 5.47 15.10
C ALA A 339 -3.26 5.91 16.51
N GLY A 340 -4.34 5.32 17.01
CA GLY A 340 -4.74 5.42 18.41
C GLY A 340 -5.14 4.03 18.92
N PRO A 341 -5.61 3.91 20.18
CA PRO A 341 -5.95 5.00 21.08
C PRO A 341 -4.71 5.65 21.70
N ALA A 342 -4.47 6.92 21.35
CA ALA A 342 -3.31 7.69 21.83
C ALA A 342 -3.70 9.10 22.33
N TRP A 343 -4.72 9.72 21.72
CA TRP A 343 -5.13 11.11 21.97
C TRP A 343 -3.92 12.08 21.95
N LEU A 344 -3.17 12.02 20.85
CA LEU A 344 -1.99 12.83 20.59
C LEU A 344 -2.32 13.95 19.59
N PRO A 345 -2.15 15.24 19.96
CA PRO A 345 -2.42 16.36 19.07
C PRO A 345 -1.43 16.40 17.89
N PRO A 346 -1.79 17.03 16.75
CA PRO A 346 -0.84 17.35 15.69
C PRO A 346 0.38 18.10 16.23
N GLY A 347 1.58 17.54 16.05
CA GLY A 347 2.83 18.00 16.67
C GLY A 347 3.36 17.07 17.75
N GLU A 348 2.58 16.09 18.19
CA GLU A 348 3.04 15.02 19.08
C GLU A 348 3.03 13.66 18.37
N VAL A 349 3.98 12.81 18.73
CA VAL A 349 4.14 11.47 18.16
C VAL A 349 4.35 10.44 19.27
N GLY A 350 4.00 9.19 18.99
CA GLY A 350 4.21 8.10 19.94
C GLY A 350 5.70 7.78 20.16
N GLU A 351 5.98 7.00 21.20
CA GLU A 351 7.34 6.61 21.62
C GLU A 351 8.13 5.96 20.48
N THR A 352 7.54 5.02 19.75
CA THR A 352 8.19 4.36 18.60
C THR A 352 8.66 5.34 17.53
N THR A 353 7.84 6.35 17.22
CA THR A 353 8.18 7.39 16.24
C THR A 353 9.26 8.33 16.79
N SER A 354 9.15 8.71 18.08
CA SER A 354 10.13 9.52 18.77
C SER A 354 11.51 8.85 18.81
N ASP A 355 11.57 7.56 19.14
CA ASP A 355 12.82 6.78 19.15
C ASP A 355 13.42 6.65 17.75
N TYR A 356 12.58 6.42 16.74
CA TYR A 356 13.02 6.32 15.35
C TYR A 356 13.65 7.64 14.87
N LEU A 357 13.06 8.78 15.23
CA LEU A 357 13.59 10.12 15.00
C LEU A 357 14.90 10.36 15.76
N GLY A 358 14.94 10.02 17.05
CA GLY A 358 16.10 10.20 17.92
C GLY A 358 17.33 9.41 17.45
N ALA A 359 17.11 8.29 16.77
CA ALA A 359 18.17 7.51 16.12
C ALA A 359 18.70 8.11 14.80
N GLY A 360 18.16 9.25 14.34
CA GLY A 360 18.57 9.92 13.11
C GLY A 360 18.12 9.21 11.83
N ASN A 361 17.09 8.37 11.92
CA ASN A 361 16.57 7.65 10.75
C ASN A 361 15.68 8.54 9.89
N ASN A 362 15.65 8.24 8.58
CA ASN A 362 14.82 8.95 7.62
C ASN A 362 13.47 8.25 7.40
N PHE A 363 12.46 9.04 7.04
CA PHE A 363 11.17 8.55 6.58
C PHE A 363 11.18 8.30 5.08
N ARG A 364 10.39 7.32 4.64
CA ARG A 364 9.95 7.29 3.25
C ARG A 364 8.69 8.14 3.13
N ILE A 365 8.89 9.36 2.63
CA ILE A 365 7.84 10.37 2.46
C ILE A 365 7.00 10.04 1.21
N GLN A 366 5.68 10.23 1.32
CA GLN A 366 4.71 9.90 0.29
C GLN A 366 3.69 11.03 0.14
N PRO A 367 3.75 11.85 -0.93
CA PRO A 367 2.79 12.94 -1.12
C PRO A 367 1.35 12.41 -1.18
N LEU A 368 0.48 12.90 -0.28
CA LEU A 368 -0.94 12.51 -0.24
C LEU A 368 -1.76 13.46 -1.09
N THR A 369 -1.50 14.76 -0.99
CA THR A 369 -2.09 15.80 -1.85
C THR A 369 -1.32 15.94 -3.17
N LEU A 370 -2.03 16.38 -4.22
CA LEU A 370 -1.50 16.55 -5.58
C LEU A 370 -0.55 17.72 -5.71
#